data_AF-A0A357HDQ9-F1
#
_entry.id   AF-A0A357HDQ9-F1
#
_cell.length_a   1.000
_cell.length_b   1.000
_cell.length_c   1.000
_cell.angle_alpha   90.00
_cell.angle_beta   90.00
_cell.angle_gamma   90.00
#
_symmetry.space_group_name_H-M   'P 1'
#
loop_
_entity.id
_entity.type
_entity.pdbx_description
1 polymer ?
#
loop_
_entity_poly.entity_id
_entity_poly.type
_entity_poly.pdbx_seq_one_letter_code
_entity_poly.pdbx_strand_id
1 'polypeptide(L)'
;TPITAVMGGIVTTITFIRGYGNIIIVDHGSDFFTIYSHVTKIQTNVDSEVRAGDILAYMGDSGSINGSKLHFEIWGKDQKLDPEKWLVKK
;
A
#
# COMPACT_ATOMS: atom_id res chain seq x y z
N THR A 1 7.29 10.91 4.55
CA THR A 1 5.84 11.18 4.65
C THR A 1 5.14 9.93 5.16
N PRO A 2 4.21 10.02 6.13
CA PRO A 2 3.43 8.86 6.56
C PRO A 2 2.57 8.34 5.39
N ILE A 3 2.49 7.02 5.24
CA ILE A 3 1.60 6.33 4.32
C ILE A 3 0.52 5.66 5.15
N THR A 4 -0.72 5.99 4.87
CA THR A 4 -1.87 5.50 5.64
C THR A 4 -2.76 4.59 4.80
N ALA A 5 -3.46 3.67 5.45
CA ALA A 5 -4.45 2.83 4.80
C ALA A 5 -5.58 3.70 4.22
N VAL A 6 -5.99 3.45 2.98
CA VAL A 6 -7.08 4.21 2.33
C VAL A 6 -8.46 3.74 2.78
N MET A 7 -8.55 2.48 3.21
CA MET A 7 -9.76 1.80 3.67
C MET A 7 -9.37 0.78 4.74
N GLY A 8 -10.33 0.34 5.56
CA GLY A 8 -10.09 -0.73 6.52
C GLY A 8 -9.92 -2.09 5.85
N GLY A 9 -9.13 -2.98 6.46
CA GLY A 9 -8.80 -4.29 5.89
C GLY A 9 -7.78 -5.06 6.72
N ILE A 10 -7.29 -6.17 6.18
CA ILE A 10 -6.25 -7.00 6.78
C ILE A 10 -4.96 -6.88 5.97
N VAL A 11 -3.83 -6.67 6.63
CA VAL A 11 -2.52 -6.69 5.97
C VAL A 11 -2.17 -8.13 5.62
N THR A 12 -2.19 -8.48 4.34
CA THR A 12 -1.96 -9.87 3.89
C THR A 12 -0.52 -10.13 3.49
N THR A 13 0.24 -9.10 3.15
CA THR A 13 1.63 -9.28 2.71
C THR A 13 2.49 -8.09 3.10
N ILE A 14 3.68 -8.39 3.63
CA ILE A 14 4.78 -7.46 3.77
C ILE A 14 6.01 -8.15 3.20
N THR A 15 6.57 -7.62 2.12
CA THR A 15 7.69 -8.26 1.42
C THR A 15 8.60 -7.24 0.75
N PHE A 16 9.79 -7.67 0.34
CA PHE A 16 10.71 -6.87 -0.46
C PHE A 16 10.82 -7.45 -1.87
N ILE A 17 10.55 -6.63 -2.88
CA ILE A 17 10.74 -6.98 -4.30
C ILE A 17 11.78 -6.03 -4.90
N ARG A 18 12.81 -6.59 -5.53
CA ARG A 18 13.83 -5.80 -6.22
C ARG A 18 13.18 -4.91 -7.29
N GLY A 19 13.44 -3.60 -7.22
CA GLY A 19 12.84 -2.59 -8.10
C GLY A 19 11.54 -1.96 -7.59
N TYR A 20 10.85 -2.59 -6.62
CA TYR A 20 9.66 -2.05 -5.95
C TYR A 20 9.87 -1.72 -4.47
N GLY A 21 10.96 -2.22 -3.89
CA GLY A 21 11.27 -2.01 -2.49
C GLY A 21 10.43 -2.84 -1.55
N ASN A 22 10.23 -2.32 -0.34
CA ASN A 22 9.26 -2.91 0.57
C ASN A 22 7.85 -2.60 0.06
N ILE A 23 7.01 -3.60 0.13
CA ILE A 23 5.63 -3.60 -0.32
C ILE A 23 4.75 -4.01 0.86
N ILE A 24 3.63 -3.32 1.02
CA ILE A 24 2.53 -3.72 1.90
C ILE A 24 1.30 -3.94 1.03
N ILE A 25 0.62 -5.07 1.21
CA ILE A 25 -0.67 -5.36 0.58
C ILE A 25 -1.73 -5.44 1.67
N VAL A 26 -2.83 -4.70 1.48
CA VAL A 26 -4.00 -4.73 2.35
C VAL A 26 -5.18 -5.30 1.57
N ASP A 27 -5.80 -6.34 2.12
CA ASP A 27 -7.05 -6.92 1.64
C ASP A 27 -8.23 -6.25 2.35
N HIS A 28 -9.13 -5.66 1.57
CA HIS A 28 -10.33 -4.97 2.06
C HIS A 28 -11.59 -5.83 1.97
N GLY A 29 -11.45 -7.10 1.55
CA GLY A 29 -12.53 -8.01 1.24
C GLY A 29 -13.13 -7.79 -0.15
N SER A 30 -14.03 -8.70 -0.56
CA SER A 30 -14.71 -8.65 -1.87
C SER A 30 -13.75 -8.51 -3.06
N ASP A 31 -12.62 -9.22 -3.01
CA ASP A 31 -11.56 -9.23 -4.02
C ASP A 31 -10.97 -7.84 -4.30
N PHE A 32 -10.88 -6.98 -3.26
CA PHE A 32 -10.33 -5.63 -3.36
C PHE A 32 -9.07 -5.48 -2.51
N PHE A 33 -7.98 -5.03 -3.15
CA PHE A 33 -6.68 -4.90 -2.52
C PHE A 33 -6.06 -3.53 -2.81
N THR A 34 -5.27 -3.04 -1.86
CA THR A 34 -4.39 -1.91 -2.08
C THR A 34 -2.94 -2.27 -1.82
N ILE A 35 -2.07 -1.75 -2.67
CA ILE A 35 -0.65 -2.07 -2.66
C ILE A 35 0.14 -0.78 -2.47
N TYR A 36 1.04 -0.80 -1.49
CA TYR A 36 1.90 0.33 -1.12
C TYR A 36 3.36 -0.08 -1.26
N SER A 37 4.05 0.44 -2.29
CA SER A 37 5.45 0.11 -2.59
C SER A 37 6.39 1.29 -2.31
N HIS A 38 7.70 1.03 -2.31
CA HIS A 38 8.75 1.99 -1.92
C HIS A 38 8.57 2.56 -0.52
N VAL A 39 8.07 1.74 0.41
CA VAL A 39 7.91 2.15 1.80
C VAL A 39 9.11 1.74 2.66
N THR A 40 9.28 2.42 3.78
CA THR A 40 10.28 2.18 4.82
C THR A 40 9.64 2.35 6.19
N LYS A 41 10.35 1.96 7.25
CA LYS A 41 9.87 2.07 8.65
C LYS A 41 8.44 1.56 8.82
N ILE A 42 8.20 0.32 8.39
CA ILE A 42 6.89 -0.33 8.47
C ILE A 42 6.37 -0.31 9.91
N GLN A 43 5.12 0.10 10.10
CA GLN A 43 4.45 0.28 11.40
C GLN A 43 3.30 -0.72 11.62
N THR A 44 3.20 -1.73 10.76
CA THR A 44 2.17 -2.79 10.82
C THR A 44 2.80 -4.17 10.61
N ASN A 45 2.03 -5.22 10.83
CA ASN A 45 2.46 -6.61 10.63
C ASN A 45 1.48 -7.34 9.72
N VAL A 46 1.93 -8.44 9.11
CA VAL A 46 1.01 -9.38 8.45
C VAL A 46 -0.06 -9.84 9.45
N ASP A 47 -1.27 -10.06 8.96
CA ASP A 47 -2.48 -10.40 9.71
C ASP A 47 -3.04 -9.28 10.60
N SER A 48 -2.46 -8.08 10.57
CA SER A 48 -3.00 -6.93 11.32
C SER A 48 -4.24 -6.36 10.66
N GLU A 49 -5.29 -6.13 11.46
CA GLU A 49 -6.44 -5.32 11.05
C GLU A 49 -6.07 -3.83 11.08
N VAL A 50 -6.41 -3.11 10.02
CA VAL A 50 -6.17 -1.67 9.87
C VAL A 50 -7.46 -0.96 9.52
N ARG A 51 -7.56 0.31 9.90
CA ARG A 51 -8.67 1.22 9.56
C ARG A 51 -8.18 2.29 8.59
N ALA A 52 -9.13 2.91 7.89
CA ALA A 52 -8.82 4.07 7.04
C ALA A 52 -8.11 5.16 7.86
N GLY A 53 -6.94 5.59 7.40
CA GLY A 53 -6.10 6.59 8.09
C GLY A 53 -5.02 6.01 9.01
N ASP A 54 -5.04 4.71 9.32
CA ASP A 54 -3.99 4.09 10.13
C ASP A 54 -2.65 4.12 9.39
N ILE A 55 -1.57 4.41 10.12
CA ILE A 55 -0.22 4.47 9.54
C ILE A 55 0.27 3.05 9.27
N LEU A 56 0.54 2.76 8.00
CA LEU A 56 1.11 1.48 7.57
C LEU A 56 2.64 1.53 7.59
N ALA A 57 3.20 2.62 7.10
CA ALA A 57 4.64 2.81 6.95
C ALA A 57 4.96 4.28 6.65
N TYR A 58 6.21 4.56 6.31
CA TYR A 58 6.64 5.86 5.80
C TYR A 58 7.16 5.72 4.38
N MET A 59 6.92 6.72 3.54
CA MET A 59 7.51 6.81 2.20
C MET A 59 9.03 6.80 2.32
N GLY A 60 9.68 5.99 1.49
CA GLY A 60 11.14 5.88 1.43
C GLY A 60 11.66 5.76 0.01
N ASP A 61 12.97 5.53 -0.09
CA ASP A 61 13.68 5.27 -1.34
C ASP A 61 14.27 3.85 -1.34
N SER A 62 13.53 2.90 -0.75
CA SER A 62 13.93 1.50 -0.67
C SER A 62 13.94 0.89 -2.07
N GLY A 63 14.96 1.19 -2.88
CA GLY A 63 15.11 0.67 -4.24
C GLY A 63 14.31 1.38 -5.33
N SER A 64 13.87 2.64 -5.13
CA SER A 64 13.30 3.42 -6.22
C SER A 64 14.41 4.01 -7.09
N ILE A 65 14.28 3.86 -8.41
CA ILE A 65 15.21 4.44 -9.39
C ILE A 65 14.94 5.96 -9.56
N ASN A 66 13.76 6.43 -9.14
CA ASN A 66 13.27 7.80 -9.38
C ASN A 66 13.16 8.64 -8.09
N GLY A 67 13.82 8.21 -7.01
CA GLY A 67 13.77 8.83 -5.68
C GLY A 67 12.51 8.47 -4.87
N SER A 68 12.36 9.09 -3.69
CA SER A 68 11.25 8.82 -2.76
C SER A 68 9.89 9.22 -3.33
N LYS A 69 9.19 8.26 -3.93
CA LYS A 69 7.81 8.38 -4.40
C LYS A 69 7.03 7.14 -3.97
N LEU A 70 5.78 7.33 -3.58
CA LEU A 70 4.87 6.21 -3.35
C LEU A 70 4.47 5.62 -4.71
N HIS A 71 4.66 4.31 -4.87
CA HIS A 71 3.99 3.55 -5.92
C HIS A 71 2.77 2.88 -5.30
N PHE A 72 1.58 3.27 -5.77
CA PHE A 72 0.29 2.88 -5.21
C PHE A 72 -0.55 2.19 -6.28
N GLU A 73 -1.12 1.03 -5.95
CA GLU A 73 -2.03 0.32 -6.83
C GLU A 73 -3.32 -0.04 -6.10
N ILE A 74 -4.41 -0.11 -6.88
CA ILE A 74 -5.70 -0.64 -6.44
C ILE A 74 -6.02 -1.83 -7.33
N TRP A 75 -6.29 -2.99 -6.74
CA TRP A 75 -6.71 -4.18 -7.46
C TRP A 75 -8.14 -4.51 -7.07
N GLY A 76 -8.99 -4.84 -8.04
CA GLY A 76 -10.37 -5.25 -7.80
C GLY A 76 -10.79 -6.29 -8.83
N LYS A 77 -11.42 -7.39 -8.37
CA LYS A 77 -11.87 -8.49 -9.24
C LYS A 77 -10.75 -8.98 -10.18
N ASP A 78 -9.59 -9.27 -9.60
CA ASP A 78 -8.38 -9.73 -10.28
C ASP A 78 -7.77 -8.78 -11.33
N GLN A 79 -8.17 -7.50 -11.34
CA GLN A 79 -7.69 -6.52 -12.29
C GLN A 79 -7.10 -5.30 -11.60
N LYS A 80 -6.06 -4.72 -12.21
CA LYS A 80 -5.54 -3.41 -11.80
C LYS A 80 -6.51 -2.32 -12.19
N LEU A 81 -6.94 -1.54 -11.22
CA LEU A 81 -7.85 -0.42 -11.38
C LEU A 81 -7.08 0.89 -11.40
N ASP A 82 -7.58 1.87 -12.16
CA ASP A 82 -7.04 3.22 -12.23
C ASP A 82 -7.28 3.97 -10.91
N PRO A 83 -6.26 4.25 -10.08
CA PRO A 83 -6.46 4.84 -8.77
C PRO A 83 -7.13 6.22 -8.80
N GLU A 84 -6.96 7.00 -9.87
CA GLU A 84 -7.55 8.35 -9.97
C GLU A 84 -9.07 8.33 -10.05
N LYS A 85 -9.67 7.21 -10.50
CA LYS A 85 -11.12 7.03 -10.52
C LYS A 85 -11.70 6.64 -9.17
N TRP A 86 -10.86 6.18 -8.26
CA TRP A 86 -11.25 5.63 -6.96
C TRP A 86 -10.88 6.54 -5.80
N LEU A 87 -9.80 7.30 -5.94
CA LEU A 87 -9.36 8.26 -4.94
C LEU A 87 -10.05 9.60 -5.17
N VAL A 88 -10.82 10.05 -4.17
CA VAL A 88 -11.36 11.41 -4.15
C VAL A 88 -10.23 12.36 -3.75
N LYS A 89 -9.95 13.38 -4.58
CA LYS A 89 -9.05 14.48 -4.19
C LYS A 89 -9.67 15.21 -2.99
N LYS A 90 -8.95 15.23 -1.88
CA LYS A 90 -9.22 16.15 -0.76
C LYS A 90 -8.62 17.52 -1.05
#